data_AF-B8H7E5-F1
#
_entry.id   AF-B8H7E5-F1
#
_cell.length_a   1.000
_cell.length_b   1.000
_cell.length_c   1.000
_cell.angle_alpha   90.00
_cell.angle_beta   90.00
_cell.angle_gamma   90.00
#
_symmetry.space_group_name_H-M   'P 1'
#
loop_
_entity.id
_entity.type
_entity.pdbx_description
1 polymer ?
#
loop_
_entity_poly.entity_id
_entity_poly.type
_entity_poly.pdbx_seq_one_letter_code
_entity_poly.pdbx_strand_id
1 'polypeptide(L)' 'MYGWIFRHLPGPLWLRIVTSVVLVAAALVLMVQFLFPWMSEYTQFTDSTIGAASQP' A
#
# COMPACT_ATOMS: atom_id res chain seq x y z
N MET A 1 12.54 -17.44 32.80
CA MET A 1 11.31 -16.60 32.81
C MET A 1 11.37 -15.37 31.87
N TYR A 2 12.09 -15.41 30.74
CA TYR A 2 11.80 -14.59 29.54
C TYR A 2 11.76 -15.43 28.24
N GLY A 3 12.04 -16.74 28.35
CA GLY A 3 12.21 -17.63 27.20
C GLY A 3 10.93 -18.16 26.57
N TRP A 4 9.74 -17.81 27.07
CA TRP A 4 8.48 -18.29 26.50
C TRP A 4 8.05 -17.46 25.28
N ILE A 5 8.35 -16.14 25.28
CA ILE A 5 7.95 -15.24 24.19
C ILE A 5 8.84 -15.38 22.93
N PHE A 6 10.11 -15.77 23.11
CA PHE A 6 11.04 -16.05 22.00
C PHE A 6 10.81 -17.42 21.34
N ARG A 7 9.88 -18.23 21.86
CA ARG A 7 9.68 -19.63 21.47
C ARG A 7 8.40 -19.88 20.67
N HIS A 8 7.55 -18.87 20.51
CA HIS A 8 6.27 -18.97 19.76
C HIS A 8 6.32 -18.39 18.35
N LEU A 9 7.44 -17.80 17.94
CA LEU A 9 7.56 -17.19 16.63
C LEU A 9 8.61 -17.96 15.83
N PRO A 10 8.21 -18.73 14.80
CA PRO A 10 9.16 -19.41 13.94
C PRO A 10 9.91 -18.35 13.13
N GLY A 11 11.14 -18.07 13.54
CA GLY A 11 12.10 -17.28 12.77
C GLY A 11 12.82 -16.18 13.56
N PRO A 12 14.05 -15.82 13.16
CA PRO A 12 14.85 -14.76 13.77
C PRO A 12 14.11 -13.41 13.75
N LEU A 13 14.46 -12.51 14.67
CA LEU A 13 13.87 -11.16 14.79
C LEU A 13 13.82 -10.42 13.44
N TRP A 14 14.85 -10.62 12.60
CA TRP A 14 14.91 -10.12 11.22
C TRP A 14 13.78 -10.61 10.32
N LEU A 15 13.37 -11.88 10.43
CA LEU A 15 12.26 -12.42 9.63
C LEU A 15 10.97 -11.67 9.95
N ARG A 16 10.70 -11.41 11.23
CA ARG A 16 9.49 -10.67 11.67
C ARG A 16 9.47 -9.24 11.13
N ILE A 17 10.62 -8.58 11.12
CA ILE A 17 10.78 -7.24 10.52
C ILE A 17 10.50 -7.32 9.02
N VAL A 18 11.14 -8.24 8.31
CA VAL A 18 10.98 -8.40 6.86
C VAL A 18 9.52 -8.68 6.51
N THR A 19 8.85 -9.61 7.20
CA THR A 19 7.43 -9.92 6.93
C THR A 19 6.52 -8.72 7.20
N SER A 20 6.80 -7.94 8.26
CA SER A 20 6.04 -6.71 8.53
C SER A 20 6.25 -5.65 7.44
N VAL A 21 7.48 -5.47 6.98
CA VAL A 21 7.81 -4.53 5.90
C VAL A 21 7.12 -4.97 4.59
N VAL A 22 7.15 -6.27 4.29
CA VAL A 22 6.47 -6.83 3.10
C VAL A 22 4.97 -6.61 3.17
N LEU A 23 4.33 -6.79 4.32
CA LEU A 23 2.90 -6.50 4.49
C LEU A 23 2.57 -5.03 4.22
N VAL A 24 3.37 -4.12 4.74
CA VAL A 24 3.19 -2.68 4.50
C VAL A 24 3.39 -2.34 3.03
N ALA A 25 4.46 -2.86 2.42
CA ALA A 25 4.72 -2.67 1.00
C ALA A 25 3.58 -3.23 0.12
N ALA A 26 3.07 -4.42 0.46
CA ALA A 26 1.93 -5.02 -0.22
C ALA A 26 0.67 -4.14 -0.09
N ALA A 27 0.39 -3.59 1.10
CA ALA A 27 -0.73 -2.68 1.30
C ALA A 27 -0.59 -1.38 0.47
N LEU A 28 0.62 -0.82 0.39
CA LEU A 28 0.90 0.36 -0.45
C LEU A 28 0.67 0.06 -1.93
N VAL A 29 1.19 -1.08 -2.43
CA VAL A 29 0.98 -1.51 -3.81
C VAL A 29 -0.51 -1.71 -4.09
N LEU A 30 -1.24 -2.33 -3.16
CA LEU A 30 -2.67 -2.57 -3.30
C LEU A 30 -3.46 -1.25 -3.31
N MET A 31 -3.09 -0.27 -2.48
CA MET A 31 -3.67 1.08 -2.56
C MET A 31 -3.39 1.73 -3.92
N VAL A 32 -2.15 1.71 -4.41
CA VAL A 32 -1.82 2.34 -5.70
C VAL A 32 -2.52 1.66 -6.86
N GLN A 33 -2.59 0.32 -6.87
CA GLN A 33 -3.16 -0.42 -8.01
C GLN A 33 -4.68 -0.53 -7.95
N PHE A 34 -5.30 -0.47 -6.77
CA PHE A 34 -6.74 -0.68 -6.61
C PHE A 34 -7.46 0.57 -6.09
N LEU A 35 -6.95 1.19 -5.03
CA LEU A 35 -7.61 2.35 -4.42
C LEU A 35 -7.53 3.58 -5.32
N PHE A 36 -6.41 3.83 -6.01
CA PHE A 36 -6.31 4.98 -6.92
C PHE A 36 -7.28 4.89 -8.10
N PRO A 37 -7.38 3.76 -8.84
CA PRO A 37 -8.40 3.61 -9.88
C PRO A 37 -9.82 3.76 -9.33
N TRP A 38 -10.12 3.14 -8.18
CA TRP A 38 -11.43 3.26 -7.56
C TRP A 38 -11.76 4.71 -7.16
N MET A 39 -10.80 5.43 -6.57
CA MET A 39 -10.97 6.86 -6.21
C MET A 39 -11.07 7.76 -7.43
N SER A 40 -10.43 7.42 -8.55
CA SER A 40 -10.48 8.22 -9.78
C SER A 40 -11.89 8.33 -10.36
N GLU A 41 -12.76 7.34 -10.10
CA GLU A 41 -14.18 7.41 -10.50
C GLU A 41 -14.95 8.49 -9.73
N TYR A 42 -14.56 8.76 -8.49
CA TYR A 42 -15.25 9.70 -7.61
C TYR A 42 -14.58 11.07 -7.54
N THR A 43 -13.36 11.21 -8.07
CA THR A 43 -12.56 12.42 -7.90
C THR A 43 -11.96 12.89 -9.21
N GLN A 44 -12.18 14.17 -9.53
CA GLN A 44 -11.70 14.80 -10.77
C GLN A 44 -10.22 15.19 -10.73
N PHE A 45 -9.44 14.65 -9.78
CA PHE A 45 -8.03 15.04 -9.59
C PHE A 45 -7.12 14.60 -10.73
N THR A 46 -7.57 13.68 -11.58
CA THR A 46 -6.80 13.14 -12.70
C THR A 46 -7.17 13.75 -14.06
N ASP A 47 -8.19 14.62 -14.12
CA ASP A 47 -8.59 15.29 -15.36
C ASP A 47 -7.57 16.35 -15.76
N SER A 48 -7.04 16.21 -16.98
CA SER A 48 -6.10 17.19 -17.55
C SER A 48 -6.84 18.46 -17.98
N THR A 49 -6.56 19.58 -17.31
CA THR A 49 -7.12 20.91 -17.64
C THR A 49 -6.61 21.47 -18.99
N ILE A 50 -5.48 20.98 -19.51
CA ILE A 50 -4.95 21.39 -20.81
C ILE A 50 -5.61 20.56 -21.91
N GLY A 51 -6.60 21.14 -22.61
CA GLY A 51 -7.31 20.52 -23.75
C GLY A 51 -8.84 20.57 -23.67
N ALA A 52 -9.42 20.80 -22.48
CA ALA A 52 -10.88 20.89 -22.30
C ALA A 52 -11.47 22.20 -22.86
N ALA A 53 -10.68 23.29 -22.91
CA ALA A 53 -11.11 24.61 -23.38
C ALA A 53 -10.92 24.84 -24.90
N SER A 54 -10.35 23.87 -25.62
CA SER A 54 -10.08 23.97 -27.06
C SER A 54 -11.04 23.13 -27.90
N GLN A 55 -12.30 23.04 -27.48
CA GLN A 55 -13.40 22.59 -28.33
C GLN A 55 -14.23 23.84 -28.66
N PRO A 56 -14.26 24.29 -29.93
CA PRO A 56 -15.04 25.46 -30.33
C PRO A 56 -16.54 25.23 -30.19
#